data_AF-A0A960S411-F1
#
_entry.id   AF-A0A960S411-F1
#
_cell.length_a   1.000
_cell.length_b   1.000
_cell.length_c   1.000
_cell.angle_alpha   90.00
_cell.angle_beta   90.00
_cell.angle_gamma   90.00
#
_symmetry.space_group_name_H-M   'P 1'
#
loop_
_entity.id
_entity.type
_entity.pdbx_description
1 polymer ?
#
loop_
_entity_poly.entity_id
_entity_poly.type
_entity_poly.pdbx_seq_one_letter_code
_entity_poly.pdbx_strand_id
1 'polypeptide(L)'
;MAKQKTPDTHNPLILRFHRLMDAFAKSDDERDFYLDTVEGFIIFADLDRNVEELEALETELDQHAESLRLIPKMTFYETKKFMEGFVNEKVYDIDTKEKLLDIIASKEARENFLEFIYDHLTELEKWQQYYHERSRIRIIEWLRSEEIRFAFEEDLDITKNVLEKVKHHLFDAKVPKDVQNARDAITTKSKTYYSNEALNPRPKRGRPPKQTQKVELEPQYTVDIFKTVPTACRPFLFNPDFTSTSVTFSAKFDTEAQLIASLRGSSRVKIDSKLEALSQRLESLRHLSDRLKASPGLGLEKEGKLIQAVSEGGEEQGKILGIAKGFLPKKKGEPPKEKKEIQKLMQKKREAGIKQVTQIKKGKKKDDA
;
A
#
# COMPACT_ATOMS: atom_id res chain seq x y z
N MET A 1 -17.13 8.06 27.71
CA MET A 1 -17.46 7.03 26.70
C MET A 1 -16.98 5.70 27.25
N ALA A 2 -17.86 4.69 27.29
CA ALA A 2 -17.55 3.41 27.91
C ALA A 2 -16.60 2.62 26.99
N LYS A 3 -15.36 2.36 27.45
CA LYS A 3 -14.39 1.52 26.74
C LYS A 3 -15.00 0.13 26.55
N GLN A 4 -15.15 -0.33 25.32
CA GLN A 4 -15.57 -1.70 25.07
C GLN A 4 -14.46 -2.65 25.56
N LYS A 5 -14.82 -3.58 26.44
CA LYS A 5 -13.89 -4.54 27.01
C LYS A 5 -13.53 -5.55 25.91
N THR A 6 -12.28 -5.53 25.45
CA THR A 6 -11.78 -6.48 24.46
C THR A 6 -11.85 -7.90 25.02
N PRO A 7 -12.33 -8.90 24.24
CA PRO A 7 -12.40 -10.27 24.70
C PRO A 7 -11.00 -10.86 24.90
N ASP A 8 -10.77 -11.54 26.02
CA ASP A 8 -9.49 -12.19 26.32
C ASP A 8 -9.29 -13.41 25.42
N THR A 9 -8.23 -13.37 24.60
CA THR A 9 -7.85 -14.46 23.71
C THR A 9 -7.05 -15.51 24.48
N HIS A 10 -7.37 -16.79 24.26
CA HIS A 10 -6.72 -17.90 24.96
C HIS A 10 -5.52 -18.46 24.18
N ASN A 11 -5.25 -17.93 22.99
CA ASN A 11 -4.18 -18.36 22.11
C ASN A 11 -3.41 -17.15 21.56
N PRO A 12 -2.11 -17.33 21.24
CA PRO A 12 -1.40 -16.37 20.40
C PRO A 12 -2.13 -16.14 19.07
N LEU A 13 -1.97 -14.94 18.51
CA LEU A 13 -2.52 -14.59 17.21
C LEU A 13 -1.97 -15.51 16.14
N ILE A 14 -2.86 -16.03 15.29
CA ILE A 14 -2.48 -16.80 14.12
C ILE A 14 -2.45 -15.82 12.96
N LEU A 15 -1.25 -15.47 12.51
CA LEU A 15 -1.04 -14.48 11.46
C LEU A 15 -0.54 -15.16 10.19
N ARG A 16 -0.84 -14.60 9.03
CA ARG A 16 -0.22 -15.04 7.76
C ARG A 16 0.96 -14.14 7.47
N PHE A 17 2.14 -14.73 7.33
CA PHE A 17 3.36 -13.98 7.06
C PHE A 17 3.26 -13.16 5.77
N HIS A 18 2.78 -13.76 4.69
CA HIS A 18 2.71 -13.10 3.37
C HIS A 18 1.79 -11.89 3.36
N ARG A 19 0.71 -11.92 4.15
CA ARG A 19 -0.24 -10.80 4.29
C ARG A 19 0.37 -9.63 5.02
N LEU A 20 1.13 -9.90 6.08
CA LEU A 20 1.89 -8.85 6.75
C LEU A 20 2.99 -8.32 5.83
N MET A 21 3.72 -9.19 5.14
CA MET A 21 4.77 -8.75 4.20
C MET A 21 4.22 -7.80 3.13
N ASP A 22 3.05 -8.08 2.57
CA ASP A 22 2.40 -7.21 1.59
C ASP A 22 1.92 -5.89 2.22
N ALA A 23 1.29 -5.92 3.40
CA ALA A 23 0.88 -4.71 4.11
C ALA A 23 2.07 -3.80 4.44
N PHE A 24 3.19 -4.37 4.88
CA PHE A 24 4.43 -3.63 5.14
C PHE A 24 5.08 -3.05 3.87
N ALA A 25 4.93 -3.72 2.72
CA ALA A 25 5.48 -3.28 1.44
C ALA A 25 4.64 -2.18 0.77
N LYS A 26 3.31 -2.24 0.96
CA LYS A 26 2.32 -1.31 0.39
C LYS A 26 2.01 -0.12 1.28
N SER A 27 2.44 -0.12 2.54
CA SER A 27 2.26 1.01 3.43
C SER A 27 3.12 2.19 2.96
N ASP A 28 2.46 3.31 2.69
CA ASP A 28 3.06 4.56 2.20
C ASP A 28 2.33 5.76 2.82
N ASP A 29 2.70 6.98 2.46
CA ASP A 29 2.08 8.20 2.98
C ASP A 29 0.57 8.30 2.72
N GLU A 30 0.05 7.63 1.68
CA GLU A 30 -1.36 7.61 1.31
C GLU A 30 -2.13 6.37 1.83
N ARG A 31 -1.41 5.34 2.28
CA ARG A 31 -1.96 4.02 2.59
C ARG A 31 -1.49 3.54 3.95
N ASP A 32 -2.40 3.58 4.92
CA ASP A 32 -2.16 3.12 6.28
C ASP A 32 -2.74 1.72 6.50
N PHE A 33 -2.00 0.89 7.23
CA PHE A 33 -2.45 -0.45 7.61
C PHE A 33 -2.45 -0.59 9.12
N TYR A 34 -3.54 -1.13 9.67
CA TYR A 34 -3.70 -1.38 11.10
C TYR A 34 -3.87 -2.88 11.34
N LEU A 35 -3.10 -3.44 12.27
CA LEU A 35 -3.23 -4.81 12.73
C LEU A 35 -4.06 -4.84 14.01
N ASP A 36 -5.06 -5.72 14.05
CA ASP A 36 -5.79 -6.04 15.26
C ASP A 36 -5.04 -7.04 16.15
N THR A 37 -4.90 -6.72 17.43
CA THR A 37 -4.16 -7.54 18.40
C THR A 37 -5.01 -8.66 19.02
N VAL A 38 -6.28 -8.81 18.63
CA VAL A 38 -7.22 -9.79 19.21
C VAL A 38 -7.46 -10.97 18.27
N GLU A 39 -7.85 -10.72 17.03
CA GLU A 39 -8.11 -11.75 16.00
C GLU A 39 -7.06 -11.73 14.88
N GLY A 40 -6.27 -10.66 14.75
CA GLY A 40 -5.20 -10.58 13.75
C GLY A 40 -5.65 -10.16 12.35
N PHE A 41 -6.85 -9.57 12.21
CA PHE A 41 -7.25 -8.96 10.93
C PHE A 41 -6.48 -7.67 10.66
N ILE A 42 -6.32 -7.33 9.39
CA ILE A 42 -5.65 -6.10 8.95
C ILE A 42 -6.70 -5.19 8.31
N ILE A 43 -6.76 -3.95 8.79
CA ILE A 43 -7.54 -2.86 8.20
C ILE A 43 -6.62 -2.06 7.27
N PHE A 44 -7.09 -1.83 6.05
CA PHE A 44 -6.43 -0.98 5.06
C PHE A 44 -7.21 0.32 4.92
N ALA A 45 -6.61 1.43 5.32
CA ALA A 45 -7.14 2.77 5.17
C ALA A 45 -6.48 3.44 3.96
N ASP A 46 -7.29 3.73 2.94
CA ASP A 46 -6.88 4.40 1.72
C ASP A 46 -7.52 5.79 1.66
N LEU A 47 -6.69 6.82 1.45
CA LEU A 47 -7.15 8.20 1.36
C LEU A 47 -8.02 8.47 0.11
N ASP A 48 -8.02 7.57 -0.87
CA ASP A 48 -8.86 7.67 -2.06
C ASP A 48 -10.35 7.33 -1.82
N ARG A 49 -10.72 6.90 -0.60
CA ARG A 49 -12.10 6.52 -0.25
C ARG A 49 -12.97 7.70 0.17
N ASN A 50 -14.28 7.45 0.22
CA ASN A 50 -15.28 8.45 0.60
C ASN A 50 -15.01 9.00 2.01
N VAL A 51 -15.09 10.33 2.13
CA VAL A 51 -14.83 11.05 3.39
C VAL A 51 -15.72 10.57 4.54
N GLU A 52 -16.99 10.28 4.28
CA GLU A 52 -17.93 9.78 5.30
C GLU A 52 -17.51 8.40 5.85
N GLU A 53 -16.96 7.53 5.01
CA GLU A 53 -16.46 6.22 5.43
C GLU A 53 -15.14 6.34 6.19
N LEU A 54 -14.29 7.29 5.80
CA LEU A 54 -13.02 7.59 6.47
C LEU A 54 -13.24 8.20 7.85
N GLU A 55 -14.20 9.12 8.00
CA GLU A 55 -14.56 9.72 9.31
C GLU A 55 -15.18 8.66 10.25
N ALA A 56 -15.99 7.76 9.70
CA ALA A 56 -16.53 6.63 10.46
C ALA A 56 -15.41 5.67 10.90
N LEU A 57 -14.44 5.42 10.03
CA LEU A 57 -13.26 4.61 10.36
C LEU A 57 -12.41 5.28 11.44
N GLU A 58 -12.10 6.57 11.32
CA GLU A 58 -11.32 7.33 12.32
C GLU A 58 -11.99 7.28 13.70
N THR A 59 -13.31 7.48 13.75
CA THR A 59 -14.09 7.41 14.99
C THR A 59 -14.03 6.02 15.64
N GLU A 60 -13.94 4.96 14.86
CA GLU A 60 -13.80 3.58 15.33
C GLU A 60 -12.35 3.23 15.69
N LEU A 61 -11.36 3.74 14.95
CA LEU A 61 -9.94 3.62 15.26
C LEU A 61 -9.63 4.26 16.62
N ASP A 62 -10.20 5.42 16.91
CA ASP A 62 -10.05 6.08 18.21
C ASP A 62 -10.71 5.29 19.35
N GLN A 63 -11.86 4.64 19.08
CA GLN A 63 -12.54 3.79 20.05
C GLN A 63 -11.80 2.48 20.33
N HIS A 64 -11.12 1.95 19.31
CA HIS A 64 -10.38 0.69 19.35
C HIS A 64 -8.85 0.87 19.33
N ALA A 65 -8.35 2.06 19.70
CA ALA A 65 -6.92 2.40 19.67
C ALA A 65 -6.06 1.47 20.56
N GLU A 66 -6.66 0.85 21.58
CA GLU A 66 -5.98 -0.11 22.45
C GLU A 66 -5.74 -1.46 21.75
N SER A 67 -6.61 -1.89 20.83
CA SER A 67 -6.52 -3.17 20.12
C SER A 67 -5.92 -3.06 18.72
N LEU A 68 -5.93 -1.88 18.11
CA LEU A 68 -5.36 -1.67 16.78
C LEU A 68 -3.94 -1.09 16.88
N ARG A 69 -3.02 -1.65 16.09
CA ARG A 69 -1.64 -1.20 15.99
C ARG A 69 -1.30 -0.81 14.57
N LEU A 70 -0.74 0.38 14.40
CA LEU A 70 -0.29 0.86 13.10
C LEU A 70 0.92 0.04 12.63
N ILE A 71 0.85 -0.49 11.42
CA ILE A 71 1.97 -1.17 10.77
C ILE A 71 2.97 -0.10 10.32
N PRO A 72 4.27 -0.23 10.67
CA PRO A 72 5.25 0.81 10.39
C PRO A 72 5.65 0.83 8.92
N LYS A 73 5.60 2.02 8.34
CA LYS A 73 6.05 2.34 6.98
C LYS A 73 7.54 2.04 6.84
N MET A 74 7.95 1.53 5.67
CA MET A 74 9.37 1.45 5.36
C MET A 74 9.91 2.84 5.09
N THR A 75 10.85 3.28 5.92
CA THR A 75 11.53 4.55 5.63
C THR A 75 12.41 4.41 4.39
N PHE A 76 12.71 5.53 3.73
CA PHE A 76 13.66 5.55 2.61
C PHE A 76 15.02 4.96 3.00
N TYR A 77 15.48 5.25 4.23
CA TYR A 77 16.75 4.71 4.75
C TYR A 77 16.71 3.20 4.93
N GLU A 78 15.61 2.65 5.48
CA GLU A 78 15.43 1.20 5.61
C GLU A 78 15.42 0.51 4.25
N THR A 79 14.68 1.06 3.29
CA THR A 79 14.61 0.53 1.92
C THR A 79 15.99 0.52 1.27
N LYS A 80 16.74 1.62 1.42
CA LYS A 80 18.11 1.71 0.91
C LYS A 80 19.03 0.69 1.57
N LYS A 81 18.97 0.53 2.89
CA LYS A 81 19.75 -0.48 3.63
C LYS A 81 19.40 -1.91 3.20
N PHE A 82 18.15 -2.19 2.88
CA PHE A 82 17.73 -3.49 2.33
C PHE A 82 18.41 -3.76 0.98
N MET A 83 18.36 -2.78 0.06
CA MET A 83 19.03 -2.89 -1.25
C MET A 83 20.55 -3.03 -1.11
N GLU A 84 21.20 -2.19 -0.30
CA GLU A 84 22.65 -2.28 -0.05
C GLU A 84 23.05 -3.61 0.60
N GLY A 85 22.26 -4.10 1.55
CA GLY A 85 22.50 -5.39 2.18
C GLY A 85 22.41 -6.55 1.19
N PHE A 86 21.43 -6.53 0.28
CA PHE A 86 21.32 -7.52 -0.79
C PHE A 86 22.57 -7.52 -1.69
N VAL A 87 22.96 -6.34 -2.17
CA VAL A 87 24.10 -6.17 -3.08
C VAL A 87 25.41 -6.64 -2.42
N ASN A 88 25.54 -6.46 -1.11
CA ASN A 88 26.74 -6.88 -0.39
C ASN A 88 26.75 -8.37 -0.02
N GLU A 89 25.60 -8.97 0.27
CA GLU A 89 25.51 -10.34 0.80
C GLU A 89 25.21 -11.40 -0.26
N LYS A 90 24.51 -11.05 -1.35
CA LYS A 90 23.95 -12.02 -2.30
C LYS A 90 24.45 -11.84 -3.74
N VAL A 91 24.92 -10.64 -4.11
CA VAL A 91 25.48 -10.37 -5.44
C VAL A 91 26.98 -10.64 -5.42
N TYR A 92 27.40 -11.67 -6.15
CA TYR A 92 28.81 -12.11 -6.20
C TYR A 92 29.56 -11.57 -7.41
N ASP A 93 28.86 -11.23 -8.48
CA ASP A 93 29.45 -10.67 -9.69
C ASP A 93 29.83 -9.20 -9.45
N ILE A 94 31.11 -8.87 -9.69
CA ILE A 94 31.68 -7.56 -9.34
C ILE A 94 31.07 -6.45 -10.20
N ASP A 95 30.94 -6.69 -11.51
CA ASP A 95 30.40 -5.69 -12.44
C ASP A 95 28.92 -5.39 -12.13
N THR A 96 28.14 -6.41 -11.84
CA THR A 96 26.73 -6.27 -11.41
C THR A 96 26.64 -5.56 -10.07
N LYS A 97 27.53 -5.88 -9.13
CA LYS A 97 27.59 -5.27 -7.81
C LYS A 97 27.86 -3.77 -7.89
N GLU A 98 28.87 -3.35 -8.66
CA GLU A 98 29.21 -1.93 -8.84
C GLU A 98 28.05 -1.16 -9.48
N LYS A 99 27.44 -1.70 -10.54
CA LYS A 99 26.27 -1.08 -11.18
C LYS A 99 25.10 -0.90 -10.22
N LEU A 100 24.79 -1.91 -9.40
CA LEU A 100 23.71 -1.82 -8.42
C LEU A 100 24.01 -0.81 -7.32
N LEU A 101 25.26 -0.68 -6.86
CA LEU A 101 25.66 0.35 -5.89
C LEU A 101 25.54 1.76 -6.48
N ASP A 102 25.91 1.95 -7.74
CA ASP A 102 25.72 3.22 -8.46
C ASP A 102 24.23 3.58 -8.59
N ILE A 103 23.38 2.59 -8.92
CA ILE A 103 21.92 2.78 -8.95
C ILE A 103 21.39 3.19 -7.56
N ILE A 104 21.87 2.57 -6.49
CA ILE A 104 21.46 2.89 -5.11
C ILE A 104 21.91 4.30 -4.68
N ALA A 105 23.00 4.81 -5.25
CA ALA A 105 23.46 6.17 -5.04
C ALA A 105 22.69 7.21 -5.87
N SER A 106 21.99 6.78 -6.92
CA SER A 106 21.23 7.65 -7.84
C SER A 106 19.90 8.15 -7.27
N LYS A 107 19.23 9.05 -8.00
CA LYS A 107 17.84 9.46 -7.71
C LYS A 107 16.89 8.33 -8.11
N GLU A 108 15.76 8.19 -7.42
CA GLU A 108 14.78 7.11 -7.69
C GLU A 108 15.41 5.71 -7.58
N ALA A 109 16.31 5.55 -6.59
CA ALA A 109 17.08 4.33 -6.37
C ALA A 109 16.23 3.06 -6.29
N ARG A 110 15.03 3.13 -5.70
CA ARG A 110 14.15 1.96 -5.55
C ARG A 110 13.60 1.49 -6.90
N GLU A 111 13.04 2.39 -7.71
CA GLU A 111 12.49 2.02 -9.02
C GLU A 111 13.58 1.49 -9.96
N ASN A 112 14.68 2.23 -10.06
CA ASN A 112 15.80 1.86 -10.94
C ASN A 112 16.44 0.52 -10.52
N PHE A 113 16.54 0.27 -9.21
CA PHE A 113 17.04 -0.99 -8.69
C PHE A 113 16.11 -2.15 -9.06
N LEU A 114 14.80 -1.98 -8.87
CA LEU A 114 13.83 -3.01 -9.23
C LEU A 114 13.85 -3.28 -10.74
N GLU A 115 13.86 -2.25 -11.58
CA GLU A 115 13.95 -2.38 -13.03
C GLU A 115 15.17 -3.21 -13.45
N PHE A 116 16.35 -2.88 -12.93
CA PHE A 116 17.56 -3.66 -13.19
C PHE A 116 17.40 -5.12 -12.76
N ILE A 117 16.88 -5.37 -11.56
CA ILE A 117 16.72 -6.72 -11.02
C ILE A 117 15.72 -7.53 -11.85
N TYR A 118 14.62 -6.93 -12.32
CA TYR A 118 13.64 -7.60 -13.17
C TYR A 118 14.21 -8.04 -14.52
N ASP A 119 15.19 -7.30 -15.06
CA ASP A 119 15.90 -7.70 -16.28
C ASP A 119 16.92 -8.84 -16.05
N HIS A 120 17.31 -9.08 -14.80
CA HIS A 120 18.29 -10.10 -14.42
C HIS A 120 17.64 -11.20 -13.56
N LEU A 121 16.99 -12.18 -14.21
CA LEU A 121 16.21 -13.24 -13.55
C LEU A 121 16.94 -13.95 -12.40
N THR A 122 18.26 -14.20 -12.53
CA THR A 122 19.05 -14.85 -11.48
C THR A 122 19.21 -13.97 -10.23
N GLU A 123 19.33 -12.66 -10.41
CA GLU A 123 19.39 -11.71 -9.29
C GLU A 123 17.99 -11.45 -8.73
N LEU A 124 16.94 -11.51 -9.56
CA LEU A 124 15.55 -11.45 -9.11
C LEU A 124 15.21 -12.56 -8.13
N GLU A 125 15.55 -13.82 -8.44
CA GLU A 125 15.30 -14.95 -7.54
C GLU A 125 16.03 -14.78 -6.19
N LYS A 126 17.30 -14.34 -6.22
CA LYS A 126 18.07 -14.07 -5.01
C LYS A 126 17.47 -12.91 -4.21
N TRP A 127 17.03 -11.86 -4.91
CA TRP A 127 16.39 -10.69 -4.29
C TRP A 127 15.09 -11.08 -3.59
N GLN A 128 14.24 -11.88 -4.26
CA GLN A 128 13.00 -12.39 -3.67
C GLN A 128 13.25 -13.17 -2.38
N GLN A 129 14.22 -14.09 -2.39
CA GLN A 129 14.59 -14.86 -1.19
C GLN A 129 15.14 -13.96 -0.08
N TYR A 130 16.08 -13.07 -0.41
CA TYR A 130 16.67 -12.14 0.55
C TYR A 130 15.62 -11.21 1.16
N TYR A 131 14.75 -10.63 0.33
CA TYR A 131 13.69 -9.75 0.78
C TYR A 131 12.70 -10.47 1.69
N HIS A 132 12.32 -11.70 1.34
CA HIS A 132 11.44 -12.52 2.18
C HIS A 132 12.08 -12.80 3.55
N GLU A 133 13.36 -13.20 3.59
CA GLU A 133 14.12 -13.44 4.83
C GLU A 133 14.21 -12.17 5.69
N ARG A 134 14.61 -11.03 5.11
CA ARG A 134 14.78 -9.77 5.84
C ARG A 134 13.46 -9.17 6.29
N SER A 135 12.42 -9.24 5.45
CA SER A 135 11.08 -8.80 5.82
C SER A 135 10.52 -9.63 6.96
N ARG A 136 10.80 -10.93 6.98
CA ARG A 136 10.42 -11.81 8.10
C ARG A 136 11.04 -11.37 9.42
N ILE A 137 12.35 -11.09 9.42
CA ILE A 137 13.03 -10.61 10.62
C ILE A 137 12.43 -9.28 11.08
N ARG A 138 12.24 -8.33 10.16
CA ARG A 138 11.66 -7.01 10.46
C ARG A 138 10.24 -7.11 11.04
N ILE A 139 9.38 -7.95 10.48
CA ILE A 139 8.01 -8.16 10.97
C ILE A 139 8.03 -8.79 12.37
N ILE A 140 8.89 -9.78 12.61
CA ILE A 140 9.05 -10.40 13.93
C ILE A 140 9.56 -9.36 14.94
N GLU A 141 10.53 -8.53 14.58
CA GLU A 141 11.05 -7.45 15.44
C GLU A 141 9.96 -6.47 15.84
N TRP A 142 9.13 -6.05 14.88
CA TRP A 142 8.00 -5.16 15.15
C TRP A 142 6.94 -5.81 16.04
N LEU A 143 6.51 -7.04 15.75
CA LEU A 143 5.55 -7.76 16.59
C LEU A 143 6.07 -7.95 18.02
N ARG A 144 7.40 -8.10 18.18
CA ARG A 144 8.04 -8.18 19.50
C ARG A 144 8.07 -6.83 20.22
N SER A 145 8.33 -5.72 19.52
CA SER A 145 8.33 -4.39 20.14
C SER A 145 6.95 -3.99 20.63
N GLU A 146 5.90 -4.46 19.96
CA GLU A 146 4.50 -4.26 20.36
C GLU A 146 4.00 -5.30 21.38
N GLU A 147 4.87 -6.21 21.86
CA GLU A 147 4.54 -7.30 22.80
C GLU A 147 3.40 -8.24 22.34
N ILE A 148 3.16 -8.32 21.03
CA ILE A 148 2.06 -9.09 20.44
C ILE A 148 2.45 -10.56 20.35
N ARG A 149 1.83 -11.46 21.11
CA ARG A 149 2.08 -12.90 20.98
C ARG A 149 1.45 -13.44 19.69
N PHE A 150 2.29 -13.94 18.78
CA PHE A 150 1.83 -14.47 17.49
C PHE A 150 2.48 -15.82 17.14
N ALA A 151 1.90 -16.49 16.15
CA ALA A 151 2.52 -17.57 15.39
C ALA A 151 2.11 -17.45 13.91
N PHE A 152 3.04 -17.72 13.00
CA PHE A 152 2.73 -17.72 11.57
C PHE A 152 2.07 -19.03 11.15
N GLU A 153 0.96 -18.95 10.41
CA GLU A 153 0.24 -20.12 9.88
C GLU A 153 1.18 -21.02 9.05
N GLU A 154 2.13 -20.43 8.33
CA GLU A 154 3.12 -21.12 7.51
C GLU A 154 4.12 -21.98 8.31
N ASP A 155 4.29 -21.72 9.61
CA ASP A 155 5.23 -22.44 10.48
C ASP A 155 4.55 -23.46 11.41
N LEU A 156 3.22 -23.51 11.39
CA LEU A 156 2.42 -24.42 12.18
C LEU A 156 2.30 -25.76 11.45
N ASP A 157 2.81 -26.82 12.07
CA ASP A 157 2.63 -28.19 11.61
C ASP A 157 1.28 -28.74 12.09
N ILE A 158 0.19 -28.10 11.67
CA ILE A 158 -1.19 -28.38 12.07
C ILE A 158 -2.05 -28.51 10.82
N THR A 159 -2.92 -29.51 10.78
CA THR A 159 -3.83 -29.72 9.65
C THR A 159 -4.89 -28.62 9.55
N LYS A 160 -5.28 -28.23 8.33
CA LYS A 160 -6.27 -27.18 8.05
C LYS A 160 -7.54 -27.30 8.89
N ASN A 161 -8.14 -28.49 8.90
CA ASN A 161 -9.40 -28.75 9.62
C ASN A 161 -9.27 -28.46 11.13
N VAL A 162 -8.12 -28.76 11.72
CA VAL A 162 -7.88 -28.49 13.15
C VAL A 162 -7.63 -27.01 13.37
N LEU A 163 -6.88 -26.35 12.48
CA LEU A 163 -6.62 -24.91 12.57
C LEU A 163 -7.90 -24.08 12.41
N GLU A 164 -8.80 -24.46 11.52
CA GLU A 164 -10.12 -23.83 11.38
C GLU A 164 -10.98 -23.99 12.64
N LYS A 165 -10.98 -25.18 13.26
CA LYS A 165 -11.63 -25.38 14.57
C LYS A 165 -11.02 -24.47 15.65
N VAL A 166 -9.69 -24.30 15.66
CA VAL A 166 -9.02 -23.38 16.60
C VAL A 166 -9.49 -21.94 16.39
N LYS A 167 -9.56 -21.48 15.13
CA LYS A 167 -10.09 -20.14 14.79
C LYS A 167 -11.57 -20.00 15.19
N HIS A 168 -12.40 -21.02 14.97
CA HIS A 168 -13.79 -21.03 15.42
C HIS A 168 -13.94 -20.98 16.94
N HIS A 169 -13.02 -21.56 17.69
CA HIS A 169 -13.06 -21.59 19.15
C HIS A 169 -12.11 -20.60 19.81
N LEU A 170 -11.72 -19.51 19.15
CA LEU A 170 -10.71 -18.55 19.63
C LEU A 170 -10.98 -18.06 21.08
N PHE A 171 -12.23 -17.74 21.39
CA PHE A 171 -12.65 -17.17 22.68
C PHE A 171 -13.15 -18.21 23.70
N ASP A 172 -13.28 -19.48 23.30
CA ASP A 172 -13.88 -20.50 24.16
C ASP A 172 -12.83 -21.07 25.13
N ALA A 173 -13.08 -20.97 26.44
CA ALA A 173 -12.16 -21.50 27.45
C ALA A 173 -12.11 -23.03 27.47
N LYS A 174 -13.25 -23.70 27.20
CA LYS A 174 -13.36 -25.17 27.14
C LYS A 174 -13.48 -25.62 25.69
N VAL A 175 -12.48 -26.34 25.20
CA VAL A 175 -12.43 -26.84 23.84
C VAL A 175 -12.15 -28.34 23.80
N PRO A 176 -12.52 -29.02 22.69
CA PRO A 176 -12.12 -30.40 22.44
C PRO A 176 -10.60 -30.64 22.56
N LYS A 177 -10.20 -31.87 22.91
CA LYS A 177 -8.80 -32.23 23.18
C LYS A 177 -7.87 -32.00 21.98
N ASP A 178 -8.36 -32.21 20.76
CA ASP A 178 -7.64 -31.90 19.51
C ASP A 178 -7.32 -30.41 19.39
N VAL A 179 -8.29 -29.55 19.69
CA VAL A 179 -8.13 -28.08 19.68
C VAL A 179 -7.19 -27.61 20.79
N GLN A 180 -7.26 -28.21 21.97
CA GLN A 180 -6.36 -27.86 23.08
C GLN A 180 -4.91 -28.22 22.75
N ASN A 181 -4.65 -29.41 22.20
CA ASN A 181 -3.31 -29.80 21.76
C ASN A 181 -2.75 -28.85 20.70
N ALA A 182 -3.61 -28.39 19.77
CA ALA A 182 -3.23 -27.40 18.76
C ALA A 182 -2.89 -26.04 19.39
N ARG A 183 -3.65 -25.58 20.39
CA ARG A 183 -3.34 -24.34 21.15
C ARG A 183 -1.99 -24.43 21.86
N ASP A 184 -1.69 -25.57 22.47
CA ASP A 184 -0.41 -25.78 23.15
C ASP A 184 0.77 -25.78 22.15
N ALA A 185 0.58 -26.37 20.96
CA ALA A 185 1.55 -26.31 19.87
C ALA A 185 1.78 -24.88 19.36
N ILE A 186 0.70 -24.11 19.14
CA ILE A 186 0.76 -22.70 18.74
C ILE A 186 1.47 -21.86 19.81
N THR A 187 1.16 -22.08 21.08
CA THR A 187 1.81 -21.39 22.21
C THR A 187 3.30 -21.71 22.28
N THR A 188 3.66 -22.97 22.06
CA THR A 188 5.06 -23.40 22.01
C THR A 188 5.79 -22.74 20.85
N LYS A 189 5.20 -22.72 19.66
CA LYS A 189 5.76 -22.02 18.49
C LYS A 189 5.88 -20.52 18.72
N SER A 190 4.87 -19.89 19.30
CA SER A 190 4.89 -18.46 19.62
C SER A 190 6.11 -18.08 20.46
N LYS A 191 6.41 -18.88 21.51
CA LYS A 191 7.60 -18.66 22.35
C LYS A 191 8.91 -18.73 21.58
N THR A 192 8.99 -19.51 20.49
CA THR A 192 10.22 -19.60 19.67
C THR A 192 10.54 -18.29 18.95
N TYR A 193 9.55 -17.50 18.54
CA TYR A 193 9.79 -16.19 17.89
C TYR A 193 10.39 -15.14 18.84
N TYR A 194 10.18 -15.32 20.14
CA TYR A 194 10.78 -14.47 21.17
C TYR A 194 12.17 -14.95 21.60
N SER A 195 12.62 -16.11 21.13
CA SER A 195 13.98 -16.59 21.32
C SER A 195 14.96 -15.89 20.37
N ASN A 196 16.25 -15.88 20.72
CA ASN A 196 17.30 -15.29 19.87
C ASN A 196 17.50 -16.03 18.53
N GLU A 197 16.98 -17.26 18.40
CA GLU A 197 17.11 -18.09 17.19
C GLU A 197 16.24 -17.57 16.04
N ALA A 198 15.13 -16.90 16.34
CA ALA A 198 14.22 -16.34 15.34
C ALA A 198 14.74 -15.04 14.68
N LEU A 199 15.60 -14.28 15.38
CA LEU A 199 16.22 -13.05 14.88
C LEU A 199 17.47 -13.32 14.05
N ASN A 200 18.18 -14.42 14.35
CA ASN A 200 19.41 -14.81 13.68
C ASN A 200 19.39 -16.32 13.45
N PRO A 201 18.84 -16.81 12.32
CA PRO A 201 18.91 -18.21 11.97
C PRO A 201 20.37 -18.57 11.72
N ARG A 202 21.07 -19.06 12.76
CA ARG A 202 22.43 -19.57 12.60
C ARG A 202 22.38 -20.83 11.74
N PRO A 203 23.31 -21.02 10.79
CA PRO A 203 23.49 -22.31 10.14
C PRO A 203 23.73 -23.36 11.24
N LYS A 204 22.87 -24.38 11.30
CA LYS A 204 23.05 -25.48 12.27
C LYS A 204 24.43 -26.08 12.06
N ARG A 205 25.33 -25.88 13.01
CA ARG A 205 26.72 -26.35 12.94
C ARG A 205 26.72 -27.88 13.11
N GLY A 206 26.82 -28.59 12.00
CA GLY A 206 26.78 -30.05 11.94
C GLY A 206 26.64 -30.51 10.49
N ARG A 207 26.94 -31.79 10.23
CA ARG A 207 26.97 -32.46 8.92
C ARG A 207 25.96 -31.88 7.92
N PRO A 208 26.33 -31.69 6.63
CA PRO A 208 25.40 -31.21 5.61
C PRO A 208 24.06 -31.93 5.72
N PRO A 209 22.94 -31.20 5.87
CA PRO A 209 21.62 -31.81 5.85
C PRO A 209 21.51 -32.63 4.57
N LYS A 210 21.09 -33.89 4.70
CA LYS A 210 20.73 -34.72 3.56
C LYS A 210 19.75 -33.89 2.73
N GLN A 211 20.08 -33.59 1.47
CA GLN A 211 19.23 -32.81 0.58
C GLN A 211 17.92 -33.57 0.38
N THR A 212 16.98 -33.43 1.31
CA THR A 212 15.58 -33.67 1.07
C THR A 212 15.18 -32.55 0.13
N GLN A 213 14.98 -32.93 -1.13
CA GLN A 213 14.33 -32.13 -2.14
C GLN A 213 13.14 -31.44 -1.47
N LYS A 214 13.23 -30.12 -1.32
CA LYS A 214 12.16 -29.32 -0.72
C LYS A 214 11.03 -29.37 -1.73
N VAL A 215 10.13 -30.34 -1.58
CA VAL A 215 8.91 -30.40 -2.35
C VAL A 215 8.19 -29.09 -2.05
N GLU A 216 8.13 -28.21 -3.04
CA GLU A 216 7.29 -27.01 -3.01
C GLU A 216 5.83 -27.47 -3.00
N LEU A 217 5.38 -27.90 -1.82
CA LEU A 217 3.96 -28.02 -1.55
C LEU A 217 3.41 -26.59 -1.54
N GLU A 218 2.54 -26.32 -2.50
CA GLU A 218 1.78 -25.09 -2.56
C GLU A 218 1.13 -24.85 -1.18
N PRO A 219 1.45 -23.73 -0.50
CA PRO A 219 0.99 -23.51 0.86
C PRO A 219 -0.53 -23.46 0.88
N GLN A 220 -1.12 -24.46 1.51
CA GLN A 220 -2.56 -24.56 1.67
C GLN A 220 -2.98 -23.69 2.86
N TYR A 221 -3.59 -22.53 2.58
CA TYR A 221 -4.11 -21.61 3.60
C TYR A 221 -5.53 -21.95 4.05
N THR A 222 -5.83 -21.78 5.33
CA THR A 222 -7.20 -21.87 5.89
C THR A 222 -8.02 -20.63 5.58
N VAL A 223 -9.35 -20.72 5.74
CA VAL A 223 -10.24 -19.55 5.59
C VAL A 223 -10.03 -18.58 6.76
N ASP A 224 -10.05 -17.28 6.49
CA ASP A 224 -10.06 -16.26 7.53
C ASP A 224 -11.43 -16.19 8.21
N ILE A 225 -11.45 -16.35 9.54
CA ILE A 225 -12.66 -16.36 10.36
C ILE A 225 -12.50 -15.28 11.42
N PHE A 226 -13.21 -14.18 11.26
CA PHE A 226 -13.22 -13.07 12.21
C PHE A 226 -14.61 -12.90 12.81
N LYS A 227 -14.70 -12.76 14.14
CA LYS A 227 -15.96 -12.59 14.86
C LYS A 227 -16.12 -11.20 15.46
N THR A 228 -15.02 -10.48 15.69
CA THR A 228 -15.02 -9.20 16.41
C THR A 228 -14.82 -7.98 15.51
N VAL A 229 -14.85 -8.12 14.18
CA VAL A 229 -14.67 -6.99 13.25
C VAL A 229 -15.84 -6.00 13.36
N PRO A 230 -15.58 -4.73 13.72
CA PRO A 230 -16.60 -3.69 13.73
C PRO A 230 -17.24 -3.51 12.35
N THR A 231 -18.54 -3.25 12.28
CA THR A 231 -19.27 -3.15 11.01
C THR A 231 -18.68 -2.09 10.07
N ALA A 232 -18.24 -0.95 10.62
CA ALA A 232 -17.60 0.12 9.88
C ALA A 232 -16.21 -0.26 9.31
N CYS A 233 -15.52 -1.23 9.92
CA CYS A 233 -14.20 -1.69 9.48
C CYS A 233 -14.27 -2.78 8.40
N ARG A 234 -15.43 -3.44 8.22
CA ARG A 234 -15.59 -4.54 7.25
C ARG A 234 -15.24 -4.15 5.80
N PRO A 235 -15.61 -2.97 5.28
CA PRO A 235 -15.24 -2.54 3.93
C PRO A 235 -13.74 -2.31 3.74
N PHE A 236 -13.00 -2.21 4.83
CA PHE A 236 -11.57 -1.90 4.87
C PHE A 236 -10.71 -3.14 5.20
N LEU A 237 -11.32 -4.33 5.30
CA LEU A 237 -10.57 -5.56 5.55
C LEU A 237 -9.62 -5.87 4.39
N PHE A 238 -8.32 -5.94 4.70
CA PHE A 238 -7.28 -6.19 3.72
C PHE A 238 -7.12 -7.68 3.43
N ASN A 239 -7.85 -8.26 2.49
CA ASN A 239 -7.74 -9.67 2.13
C ASN A 239 -7.16 -9.85 0.72
N PRO A 240 -5.82 -9.81 0.54
CA PRO A 240 -5.21 -10.06 -0.76
C PRO A 240 -5.37 -11.53 -1.20
N ASP A 241 -5.61 -11.74 -2.49
CA ASP A 241 -5.72 -13.07 -3.11
C ASP A 241 -4.33 -13.71 -3.29
N PHE A 242 -3.98 -14.64 -2.41
CA PHE A 242 -2.72 -15.39 -2.50
C PHE A 242 -2.87 -16.62 -3.41
N THR A 243 -2.99 -16.40 -4.72
CA THR A 243 -2.92 -17.49 -5.72
C THR A 243 -1.50 -17.70 -6.25
N SER A 244 -0.54 -16.86 -5.89
CA SER A 244 0.87 -17.04 -6.24
C SER A 244 1.80 -16.39 -5.20
N THR A 245 2.96 -17.00 -4.98
CA THR A 245 4.04 -16.53 -4.09
C THR A 245 4.71 -15.24 -4.57
N SER A 246 4.29 -14.67 -5.70
CA SER A 246 4.92 -13.48 -6.26
C SER A 246 4.33 -12.20 -5.66
N VAL A 247 5.05 -11.68 -4.67
CA VAL A 247 4.74 -10.39 -4.05
C VAL A 247 5.19 -9.26 -4.98
N THR A 248 4.33 -8.28 -5.20
CA THR A 248 4.74 -7.02 -5.83
C THR A 248 5.62 -6.23 -4.89
N PHE A 249 6.91 -6.11 -5.22
CA PHE A 249 7.85 -5.27 -4.45
C PHE A 249 7.61 -3.76 -4.64
N SER A 250 6.60 -3.37 -5.43
CA SER A 250 6.26 -2.00 -5.73
C SER A 250 5.05 -1.54 -4.91
N ALA A 251 5.18 -0.41 -4.22
CA ALA A 251 4.05 0.28 -3.58
C ALA A 251 3.08 0.88 -4.61
N LYS A 252 3.52 1.06 -5.87
CA LYS A 252 2.76 1.68 -6.96
C LYS A 252 1.89 0.71 -7.76
N PHE A 253 2.13 -0.60 -7.67
CA PHE A 253 1.43 -1.60 -8.49
C PHE A 253 0.86 -2.72 -7.63
N ASP A 254 -0.41 -3.03 -7.86
CA ASP A 254 -1.13 -4.01 -7.05
C ASP A 254 -0.85 -5.46 -7.49
N THR A 255 -0.41 -5.67 -8.74
CA THR A 255 -0.04 -7.00 -9.27
C THR A 255 1.30 -7.02 -9.99
N GLU A 256 1.99 -8.16 -9.95
CA GLU A 256 3.30 -8.33 -10.59
C GLU A 256 3.18 -8.14 -12.11
N ALA A 257 2.06 -8.56 -12.67
CA ALA A 257 1.71 -8.33 -14.06
C ALA A 257 1.62 -6.84 -14.43
N GLN A 258 1.08 -5.97 -13.56
CA GLN A 258 1.04 -4.52 -13.78
C GLN A 258 2.44 -3.90 -13.73
N LEU A 259 3.28 -4.34 -12.79
CA LEU A 259 4.67 -3.89 -12.69
C LEU A 259 5.48 -4.33 -13.92
N ILE A 260 5.37 -5.59 -14.33
CA ILE A 260 6.03 -6.11 -15.55
C ILE A 260 5.49 -5.40 -16.81
N ALA A 261 4.20 -5.09 -16.88
CA ALA A 261 3.61 -4.33 -17.99
C ALA A 261 4.14 -2.89 -18.07
N SER A 262 4.38 -2.27 -16.90
CA SER A 262 5.01 -0.95 -16.80
C SER A 262 6.49 -0.99 -17.20
N LEU A 263 7.24 -1.99 -16.72
CA LEU A 263 8.67 -2.18 -17.00
C LEU A 263 8.93 -2.50 -18.48
N ARG A 264 8.08 -3.31 -19.11
CA ARG A 264 8.17 -3.64 -20.55
C ARG A 264 7.77 -2.48 -21.48
N GLY A 265 7.60 -1.27 -20.96
CA GLY A 265 7.23 -0.09 -21.73
C GLY A 265 5.90 -0.26 -22.48
N SER A 266 5.00 -1.12 -21.99
CA SER A 266 3.72 -1.32 -22.67
C SER A 266 2.90 -0.04 -22.55
N SER A 267 2.79 0.67 -23.66
CA SER A 267 1.92 1.83 -23.84
C SER A 267 0.45 1.56 -23.47
N ARG A 268 0.06 0.31 -23.19
CA ARG A 268 -1.30 -0.12 -22.85
C ARG A 268 -1.80 0.32 -21.48
N VAL A 269 -0.95 0.54 -20.47
CA VAL A 269 -1.45 1.01 -19.15
C VAL A 269 -1.66 2.53 -19.13
N LYS A 270 -0.90 3.30 -19.93
CA LYS A 270 -1.21 4.72 -20.21
C LYS A 270 -2.43 4.90 -21.13
N ILE A 271 -2.94 3.81 -21.71
CA ILE A 271 -4.09 3.84 -22.59
C ILE A 271 -5.39 3.79 -21.78
N ASP A 272 -5.47 3.19 -20.58
CA ASP A 272 -6.73 3.16 -19.81
C ASP A 272 -7.13 4.51 -19.22
N SER A 273 -6.22 5.25 -18.56
CA SER A 273 -6.57 6.58 -18.04
C SER A 273 -6.82 7.61 -19.16
N LYS A 274 -6.14 7.46 -20.31
CA LYS A 274 -6.39 8.29 -21.50
C LYS A 274 -7.62 7.86 -22.28
N LEU A 275 -7.96 6.57 -22.30
CA LEU A 275 -9.19 6.03 -22.89
C LEU A 275 -10.39 6.39 -22.04
N GLU A 276 -10.27 6.38 -20.72
CA GLU A 276 -11.31 6.82 -19.80
C GLU A 276 -11.51 8.33 -19.92
N ALA A 277 -10.43 9.12 -20.01
CA ALA A 277 -10.54 10.54 -20.34
C ALA A 277 -11.11 10.79 -21.75
N LEU A 278 -10.84 9.91 -22.72
CA LEU A 278 -11.44 9.98 -24.07
C LEU A 278 -12.89 9.51 -24.09
N SER A 279 -13.27 8.52 -23.29
CA SER A 279 -14.64 8.01 -23.20
C SER A 279 -15.50 9.05 -22.50
N GLN A 280 -15.03 9.65 -21.40
CA GLN A 280 -15.68 10.79 -20.76
C GLN A 280 -15.82 11.99 -21.71
N ARG A 281 -14.80 12.28 -22.54
CA ARG A 281 -14.89 13.33 -23.57
C ARG A 281 -15.89 12.98 -24.67
N LEU A 282 -15.91 11.74 -25.17
CA LEU A 282 -16.87 11.28 -26.18
C LEU A 282 -18.30 11.26 -25.64
N GLU A 283 -18.49 10.89 -24.38
CA GLU A 283 -19.78 10.88 -23.71
C GLU A 283 -20.28 12.31 -23.47
N SER A 284 -19.40 13.23 -23.06
CA SER A 284 -19.72 14.67 -23.00
C SER A 284 -20.09 15.26 -24.37
N LEU A 285 -19.42 14.81 -25.45
CA LEU A 285 -19.71 15.19 -26.84
C LEU A 285 -21.04 14.62 -27.33
N ARG A 286 -21.38 13.38 -26.96
CA ARG A 286 -22.70 12.78 -27.24
C ARG A 286 -23.80 13.53 -26.51
N HIS A 287 -23.62 13.84 -25.23
CA HIS A 287 -24.60 14.64 -24.48
C HIS A 287 -24.77 16.06 -25.05
N LEU A 288 -23.71 16.69 -25.54
CA LEU A 288 -23.80 17.97 -26.25
C LEU A 288 -24.48 17.84 -27.61
N SER A 289 -24.16 16.80 -28.38
CA SER A 289 -24.80 16.50 -29.67
C SER A 289 -26.29 16.22 -29.52
N ASP A 290 -26.70 15.47 -28.49
CA ASP A 290 -28.09 15.15 -28.22
C ASP A 290 -28.86 16.38 -27.74
N ARG A 291 -28.21 17.25 -26.94
CA ARG A 291 -28.77 18.57 -26.58
C ARG A 291 -28.95 19.48 -27.78
N LEU A 292 -28.02 19.44 -28.74
CA LEU A 292 -28.11 20.24 -29.96
C LEU A 292 -29.25 19.75 -30.86
N LYS A 293 -29.42 18.42 -30.99
CA LYS A 293 -30.52 17.79 -31.73
C LYS A 293 -31.89 18.00 -31.08
N ALA A 294 -31.95 18.08 -29.75
CA ALA A 294 -33.19 18.28 -29.00
C ALA A 294 -33.64 19.75 -28.89
N SER A 295 -32.91 20.71 -29.47
CA SER A 295 -33.30 22.12 -29.48
C SER A 295 -34.02 22.47 -30.80
N PRO A 296 -35.36 22.55 -30.84
CA PRO A 296 -36.09 22.90 -32.05
C PRO A 296 -35.95 24.41 -32.29
N GLY A 297 -35.08 24.82 -33.21
CA GLY A 297 -34.99 26.24 -33.59
C GLY A 297 -33.69 26.75 -34.22
N LEU A 298 -32.79 25.91 -34.70
CA LEU A 298 -31.62 26.35 -35.46
C LEU A 298 -31.72 25.83 -36.90
N GLY A 299 -32.18 26.70 -37.79
CA GLY A 299 -32.36 26.42 -39.20
C GLY A 299 -31.07 25.96 -39.88
N LEU A 300 -31.26 25.07 -40.85
CA LEU A 300 -30.26 24.42 -41.73
C LEU A 300 -29.23 25.39 -42.35
N GLU A 301 -29.52 26.69 -42.39
CA GLU A 301 -28.61 27.71 -42.92
C GLU A 301 -27.41 28.03 -42.02
N LYS A 302 -27.46 27.72 -40.72
CA LYS A 302 -26.34 27.96 -39.78
C LYS A 302 -25.43 26.74 -39.59
N GLU A 303 -25.92 25.53 -39.85
CA GLU A 303 -25.06 24.32 -39.90
C GLU A 303 -24.12 24.36 -41.11
N GLY A 304 -24.60 24.79 -42.28
CA GLY A 304 -23.76 24.94 -43.48
C GLY A 304 -22.59 25.89 -43.28
N LYS A 305 -22.79 26.99 -42.55
CA LYS A 305 -21.73 27.97 -42.24
C LYS A 305 -20.70 27.46 -41.23
N LEU A 306 -21.09 26.57 -40.32
CA LEU A 306 -20.17 25.99 -39.33
C LEU A 306 -19.30 24.88 -39.95
N ILE A 307 -19.89 24.07 -40.83
CA ILE A 307 -19.17 23.00 -41.55
C ILE A 307 -18.19 23.62 -42.55
N GLN A 308 -18.57 24.72 -43.23
CA GLN A 308 -17.68 25.44 -44.14
C GLN A 308 -16.49 26.11 -43.41
N ALA A 309 -16.72 26.69 -42.23
CA ALA A 309 -15.66 27.30 -41.41
C ALA A 309 -14.65 26.30 -40.80
N VAL A 310 -15.02 25.02 -40.69
CA VAL A 310 -14.13 23.95 -40.22
C VAL A 310 -13.38 23.28 -41.37
N SER A 311 -13.95 23.32 -42.59
CA SER A 311 -13.33 22.80 -43.81
C SER A 311 -12.27 23.73 -44.42
N GLU A 312 -12.40 25.05 -44.23
CA GLU A 312 -11.41 26.03 -44.68
C GLU A 312 -10.37 26.25 -43.58
N GLY A 313 -9.35 25.39 -43.56
CA GLY A 313 -8.18 25.56 -42.70
C GLY A 313 -7.40 26.81 -43.08
N GLY A 314 -7.53 27.87 -42.29
CA GLY A 314 -6.74 29.10 -42.48
C GLY A 314 -7.06 30.18 -41.45
N GLU A 315 -6.16 30.32 -40.46
CA GLU A 315 -5.87 31.53 -39.67
C GLU A 315 -6.99 32.57 -39.46
N GLU A 316 -7.87 32.40 -38.47
CA GLU A 316 -8.53 33.54 -37.79
C GLU A 316 -9.24 33.09 -36.49
N GLN A 317 -8.47 32.95 -35.40
CA GLN A 317 -8.99 32.57 -34.07
C GLN A 317 -10.00 33.59 -33.46
N GLY A 318 -10.13 34.79 -34.05
CA GLY A 318 -10.96 35.88 -33.52
C GLY A 318 -12.47 35.73 -33.75
N LYS A 319 -12.91 35.10 -34.86
CA LYS A 319 -14.33 35.04 -35.22
C LYS A 319 -15.11 33.95 -34.47
N ILE A 320 -14.46 32.83 -34.13
CA ILE A 320 -15.07 31.72 -33.36
C ILE A 320 -15.37 32.14 -31.91
N LEU A 321 -14.49 32.95 -31.33
CA LEU A 321 -14.58 33.41 -29.93
C LEU A 321 -15.71 34.45 -29.72
N GLY A 322 -16.08 35.19 -30.76
CA GLY A 322 -17.20 36.14 -30.75
C GLY A 322 -18.57 35.47 -30.67
N ILE A 323 -18.74 34.31 -31.34
CA ILE A 323 -20.00 33.57 -31.35
C ILE A 323 -20.20 32.79 -30.04
N ALA A 324 -19.11 32.25 -29.46
CA ALA A 324 -19.17 31.48 -28.21
C ALA A 324 -19.46 32.33 -26.95
N LYS A 325 -19.18 33.63 -26.96
CA LYS A 325 -19.45 34.53 -25.82
C LYS A 325 -20.93 34.78 -25.55
N GLY A 326 -21.82 34.51 -26.52
CA GLY A 326 -23.27 34.60 -26.35
C GLY A 326 -23.92 33.38 -25.68
N PHE A 327 -23.20 32.25 -25.57
CA PHE A 327 -23.73 30.96 -25.15
C PHE A 327 -23.21 30.47 -23.78
N LEU A 328 -22.41 31.27 -23.08
CA LEU A 328 -21.91 30.92 -21.75
C LEU A 328 -22.67 31.68 -20.65
N PRO A 329 -23.19 31.01 -19.60
CA PRO A 329 -23.82 31.70 -18.48
C PRO A 329 -22.80 32.60 -17.76
N LYS A 330 -23.18 33.86 -17.53
CA LYS A 330 -22.37 34.85 -16.80
C LYS A 330 -22.03 34.30 -15.40
N LYS A 331 -20.73 34.16 -15.09
CA LYS A 331 -20.23 33.89 -13.74
C LYS A 331 -20.78 34.94 -12.77
N LYS A 332 -21.70 34.54 -11.89
CA LYS A 332 -22.05 35.24 -10.65
C LYS A 332 -21.78 34.29 -9.49
N GLY A 333 -21.03 34.77 -8.50
CA GLY A 333 -20.93 34.14 -7.18
C GLY A 333 -19.51 33.92 -6.70
N GLU A 334 -19.10 34.66 -5.67
CA GLU A 334 -17.89 34.47 -4.88
C GLU A 334 -17.76 33.03 -4.35
N PRO A 335 -16.54 32.54 -4.05
CA PRO A 335 -16.36 31.20 -3.47
C PRO A 335 -17.06 31.11 -2.09
N PRO A 336 -17.66 29.95 -1.76
CA PRO A 336 -18.38 29.73 -0.50
C PRO A 336 -17.51 30.12 0.71
N LYS A 337 -18.14 30.72 1.74
CA LYS A 337 -17.46 31.18 2.98
C LYS A 337 -16.62 30.07 3.62
N GLU A 338 -17.03 28.81 3.49
CA GLU A 338 -16.32 27.62 3.96
C GLU A 338 -14.92 27.45 3.36
N LYS A 339 -14.70 27.75 2.07
CA LYS A 339 -13.37 27.66 1.45
C LYS A 339 -12.40 28.72 1.94
N LYS A 340 -12.91 29.91 2.32
CA LYS A 340 -12.10 30.98 2.92
C LYS A 340 -11.77 30.68 4.38
N GLU A 341 -12.65 30.02 5.11
CA GLU A 341 -12.40 29.58 6.48
C GLU A 341 -11.41 28.41 6.53
N ILE A 342 -11.54 27.41 5.65
CA ILE A 342 -10.58 26.30 5.52
C ILE A 342 -9.18 26.82 5.18
N GLN A 343 -9.05 27.79 4.26
CA GLN A 343 -7.75 28.41 3.97
C GLN A 343 -7.17 29.16 5.17
N LYS A 344 -7.98 29.92 5.92
CA LYS A 344 -7.51 30.62 7.14
C LYS A 344 -7.12 29.65 8.25
N LEU A 345 -7.82 28.53 8.40
CA LEU A 345 -7.55 27.51 9.42
C LEU A 345 -6.26 26.72 9.09
N MET A 346 -6.02 26.43 7.81
CA MET A 346 -4.77 25.84 7.31
C MET A 346 -3.57 26.79 7.44
N GLN A 347 -3.76 28.09 7.19
CA GLN A 347 -2.70 29.10 7.32
C GLN A 347 -2.30 29.31 8.80
N LYS A 348 -3.29 29.32 9.71
CA LYS A 348 -3.08 29.42 11.16
C LYS A 348 -2.39 28.18 11.75
N LYS A 349 -2.69 26.97 11.24
CA LYS A 349 -1.97 25.73 11.60
C LYS A 349 -0.51 25.72 11.11
N ARG A 350 -0.23 26.28 9.92
CA ARG A 350 1.15 26.43 9.39
C ARG A 350 1.99 27.42 10.20
N GLU A 351 1.40 28.51 10.68
CA GLU A 351 2.10 29.49 11.53
C GLU A 351 2.34 28.98 12.96
N ALA A 352 1.44 28.15 13.50
CA ALA A 352 1.58 27.58 14.84
C ALA A 352 2.61 26.43 14.93
N GLY A 353 2.97 25.80 13.81
CA GLY A 353 3.85 24.62 13.77
C GLY A 353 5.33 24.90 13.48
N ILE A 354 5.70 26.12 13.11
CA ILE A 354 7.08 26.45 12.72
C ILE A 354 7.74 27.27 13.84
N LYS A 355 8.44 26.57 14.75
CA LYS A 355 9.47 27.21 15.57
C LYS A 355 10.61 27.65 14.65
N GLN A 356 10.67 28.96 14.38
CA GLN A 356 11.77 29.56 13.63
C GLN A 356 13.11 29.24 14.31
N VAL A 357 13.96 28.48 13.62
CA VAL A 357 15.36 28.31 13.97
C VAL A 357 16.07 29.63 13.66
N THR A 358 16.62 30.28 14.68
CA THR A 358 17.37 31.53 14.60
C THR A 358 18.60 31.36 13.70
N GLN A 359 18.70 32.18 12.65
CA GLN A 359 19.88 32.22 11.79
C GLN A 359 21.10 32.76 12.56
N ILE A 360 22.18 31.98 12.55
CA ILE A 360 23.49 32.37 13.08
C ILE A 360 24.06 33.50 12.19
N LYS A 361 24.24 34.68 12.78
CA LYS A 361 24.89 35.83 12.11
C LYS A 361 26.35 35.49 11.82
N LYS A 362 26.73 35.44 10.54
CA LYS A 362 28.13 35.49 10.09
C LYS A 362 28.72 36.86 10.47
N GLY A 363 29.77 36.85 11.29
CA GLY A 363 30.52 38.05 11.69
C GLY A 363 31.18 38.71 10.48
N LYS A 364 30.96 40.01 10.32
CA LYS A 364 31.71 40.88 9.41
C LYS A 364 33.15 40.96 9.88
N LYS A 365 34.10 40.64 8.99
CA LYS A 365 35.47 41.15 9.08
C LYS A 365 35.42 42.68 9.02
N LYS A 366 36.13 43.33 9.95
CA LYS A 366 36.40 44.75 9.92
C LYS A 366 37.86 44.90 9.50
N ASP A 367 38.06 45.51 8.36
CA ASP A 367 39.36 45.97 7.88
C ASP A 367 39.75 47.20 8.72
N ASP A 368 40.93 47.16 9.33
CA ASP A 368 41.61 48.33 9.88
C ASP A 368 42.72 48.71 8.89
N ALA A 369 42.54 49.87 8.23
CA ALA A 369 43.58 50.75 7.72
C ALA A 369 43.03 52.18 7.76
#